data_AF-A0A373J3I8-F1
#
_entry.id   AF-A0A373J3I8-F1
#
_cell.length_a   1.000
_cell.length_b   1.000
_cell.length_c   1.000
_cell.angle_alpha   90.00
_cell.angle_beta   90.00
_cell.angle_gamma   90.00
#
_symmetry.space_group_name_H-M   'P 1'
#
loop_
_entity.id
_entity.type
_entity.pdbx_description
1 polymer ?
#
loop_
_entity_poly.entity_id
_entity_poly.type
_entity_poly.pdbx_seq_one_letter_code
_entity_poly.pdbx_strand_id
1 'polypeptide(L)'
;MPSIKKVTPMTENPYVRLYHLDVESKTGKAGHYYVASRAKDERHLKLNTRENHPDGVIIYAVCKEDKNKVVLVRQYRYAIDDYIYEFPAGLVETGEDFKTAGIREMKEETGLTLEPVTVNPAYEKPYFTTIGMTDESCATVYGYASGTVSRAGLEDSEELEIVLADKEEVKRILKEEKVAIMTSYMLMHFLHDGEPFEFLKEI
;
A
#
# COMPACT_ATOMS: atom_id res chain seq x y z
N MET A 1 26.85 10.10 -13.70
CA MET A 1 25.62 9.68 -12.98
C MET A 1 25.75 10.08 -11.53
N PRO A 2 24.67 10.38 -10.80
CA PRO A 2 24.76 10.51 -9.34
C PRO A 2 25.24 9.18 -8.73
N SER A 3 25.91 9.25 -7.58
CA SER A 3 26.38 8.05 -6.86
C SER A 3 26.20 8.18 -5.35
N ILE A 4 25.99 7.03 -4.69
CA ILE A 4 25.99 6.92 -3.23
C ILE A 4 27.41 6.54 -2.81
N LYS A 5 28.03 7.32 -1.94
CA LYS A 5 29.40 7.11 -1.46
C LYS A 5 29.42 6.32 -0.15
N LYS A 6 28.42 6.55 0.72
CA LYS A 6 28.32 5.90 2.02
C LYS A 6 26.87 5.82 2.48
N VAL A 7 26.55 4.74 3.19
CA VAL A 7 25.30 4.56 3.93
C VAL A 7 25.66 4.52 5.42
N THR A 8 24.93 5.27 6.25
CA THR A 8 25.13 5.29 7.70
C THR A 8 23.78 5.10 8.39
N PRO A 9 23.56 4.00 9.15
CA PRO A 9 22.37 3.87 9.97
C PRO A 9 22.37 4.93 11.08
N MET A 10 21.24 5.61 11.27
CA MET A 10 21.08 6.67 12.27
C MET A 10 20.26 6.22 13.48
N THR A 11 19.39 5.23 13.30
CA THR A 11 18.52 4.70 14.36
C THR A 11 18.52 3.19 14.38
N GLU A 12 18.21 2.63 15.56
CA GLU A 12 18.00 1.20 15.75
C GLU A 12 16.58 1.00 16.29
N ASN A 13 15.67 0.57 15.42
CA ASN A 13 14.28 0.26 15.76
C ASN A 13 13.81 -0.91 14.89
N PRO A 14 13.02 -1.84 15.45
CA PRO A 14 12.64 -3.08 14.75
C PRO A 14 11.65 -2.85 13.59
N TYR A 15 10.90 -1.75 13.58
CA TYR A 15 9.85 -1.47 12.59
C TYR A 15 10.31 -0.52 11.49
N VAL A 16 11.08 0.52 11.83
CA VAL A 16 11.55 1.54 10.89
C VAL A 16 12.92 2.07 11.30
N ARG A 17 13.87 2.14 10.35
CA ARG A 17 15.21 2.72 10.55
C ARG A 17 15.42 3.92 9.64
N LEU A 18 16.14 4.92 10.15
CA LEU A 18 16.60 6.06 9.37
C LEU A 18 18.04 5.84 8.92
N TYR A 19 18.29 6.04 7.63
CA TYR A 19 19.62 5.94 7.02
C TYR A 19 20.03 7.28 6.43
N HIS A 20 21.24 7.70 6.72
CA HIS A 20 21.90 8.84 6.09
C HIS A 20 22.79 8.36 4.95
N LEU A 21 22.61 8.95 3.77
CA LEU A 21 23.39 8.70 2.58
C LEU A 21 24.29 9.90 2.29
N ASP A 22 25.59 9.65 2.17
CA ASP A 22 26.50 10.59 1.52
C ASP A 22 26.40 10.36 0.02
N VAL A 23 26.00 11.39 -0.71
CA VAL A 23 25.77 11.31 -2.16
C VAL A 23 26.65 12.29 -2.91
N GLU A 24 26.92 11.96 -4.17
CA GLU A 24 27.57 12.86 -5.12
C GLU A 24 26.64 13.04 -6.32
N SER A 25 26.30 14.29 -6.61
CA SER A 25 25.45 14.64 -7.74
C SER A 25 26.16 14.37 -9.08
N LYS A 26 25.39 14.41 -10.18
CA LYS A 26 25.96 14.33 -11.54
C LYS A 26 27.01 15.41 -11.85
N THR A 27 27.07 16.48 -11.06
CA THR A 27 28.02 17.60 -11.21
C THR A 27 29.25 17.47 -10.30
N GLY A 28 29.40 16.36 -9.56
CA GLY A 28 30.49 16.17 -8.61
C GLY A 28 30.29 16.86 -7.26
N LYS A 29 29.18 17.59 -7.06
CA LYS A 29 28.86 18.19 -5.76
C LYS A 29 28.44 17.11 -4.75
N ALA A 30 29.08 17.11 -3.59
CA ALA A 30 28.68 16.31 -2.44
C ALA A 30 27.32 16.80 -1.89
N GLY A 31 26.55 15.89 -1.32
CA GLY A 31 25.28 16.17 -0.68
C GLY A 31 24.90 15.06 0.31
N HIS A 32 23.78 15.28 0.99
CA HIS A 32 23.23 14.35 1.95
C HIS A 32 21.78 14.01 1.57
N TYR A 33 21.41 12.76 1.74
CA TYR A 33 20.04 12.27 1.55
C TYR A 33 19.67 11.38 2.73
N TYR A 34 18.38 11.32 3.07
CA TYR A 34 17.88 10.53 4.19
C TYR A 34 16.78 9.60 3.70
N VAL A 35 16.82 8.35 4.16
CA VAL A 35 15.84 7.31 3.82
C VAL A 35 15.30 6.72 5.10
N ALA A 36 13.98 6.79 5.29
CA ALA A 36 13.29 5.94 6.25
C ALA A 36 13.02 4.58 5.57
N SER A 37 13.40 3.47 6.20
CA SER A 37 13.27 2.15 5.58
C SER A 37 12.92 1.08 6.61
N ARG A 38 12.22 0.04 6.15
CA ARG A 38 11.96 -1.18 6.94
C ARG A 38 13.15 -2.15 6.93
N ALA A 39 14.17 -1.89 6.11
CA ALA A 39 15.35 -2.74 6.02
C ALA A 39 16.05 -2.90 7.38
N LYS A 40 16.41 -4.15 7.70
CA LYS A 40 17.02 -4.52 8.98
C LYS A 40 18.41 -3.91 9.18
N ASP A 41 19.14 -3.77 8.09
CA ASP A 41 20.45 -3.15 8.04
C ASP A 41 20.71 -2.63 6.61
N GLU A 42 21.86 -2.01 6.41
CA GLU A 42 22.28 -1.46 5.12
C GLU A 42 22.25 -2.50 3.98
N ARG A 43 22.58 -3.77 4.24
CA ARG A 43 22.69 -4.81 3.20
C ARG A 43 21.33 -5.17 2.63
N HIS A 44 20.27 -4.97 3.41
CA HIS A 44 18.89 -5.27 3.03
C HIS A 44 18.16 -4.08 2.39
N LEU A 45 18.79 -2.90 2.32
CA LEU A 45 18.19 -1.75 1.62
C LEU A 45 18.06 -2.04 0.12
N LYS A 46 16.96 -1.61 -0.50
CA LYS A 46 16.72 -1.83 -1.94
C LYS A 46 17.79 -1.15 -2.82
N LEU A 47 18.39 -0.06 -2.33
CA LEU A 47 19.52 0.58 -3.00
C LEU A 47 20.78 -0.31 -3.08
N ASN A 48 20.92 -1.28 -2.17
CA ASN A 48 22.03 -2.24 -2.11
C ASN A 48 21.66 -3.59 -2.73
N THR A 49 20.48 -4.14 -2.44
CA THR A 49 20.04 -5.42 -3.02
C THR A 49 19.74 -5.31 -4.51
N ARG A 50 19.28 -4.13 -4.97
CA ARG A 50 18.74 -3.89 -6.33
C ARG A 50 17.50 -4.72 -6.65
N GLU A 51 16.88 -5.30 -5.63
CA GLU A 51 15.66 -6.08 -5.74
C GLU A 51 14.50 -5.29 -5.12
N ASN A 52 13.34 -5.36 -5.76
CA ASN A 52 12.12 -4.74 -5.28
C ASN A 52 11.11 -5.83 -4.95
N HIS A 53 11.16 -6.32 -3.71
CA HIS A 53 10.12 -7.15 -3.12
C HIS A 53 9.10 -6.25 -2.40
N PRO A 54 7.81 -6.60 -2.40
CA PRO A 54 6.80 -5.82 -1.70
C PRO A 54 7.04 -5.88 -0.19
N ASP A 55 7.04 -4.73 0.48
CA ASP A 55 6.97 -4.65 1.95
C ASP A 55 5.54 -4.86 2.44
N GLY A 56 4.56 -4.43 1.63
CA GLY A 56 3.14 -4.57 1.93
C GLY A 56 2.30 -4.90 0.70
N VAL A 57 1.02 -5.14 0.95
CA VAL A 57 0.01 -5.41 -0.07
C VAL A 57 -1.18 -4.48 0.13
N ILE A 58 -1.71 -3.97 -0.97
CA ILE A 58 -2.93 -3.16 -1.01
C ILE A 58 -4.01 -3.97 -1.72
N ILE A 59 -5.22 -3.99 -1.18
CA ILE A 59 -6.33 -4.79 -1.73
C ILE A 59 -7.38 -3.87 -2.35
N TYR A 60 -7.43 -3.84 -3.68
CA TYR A 60 -8.54 -3.22 -4.40
C TYR A 60 -9.62 -4.27 -4.62
N ALA A 61 -10.69 -4.22 -3.82
CA ALA A 61 -11.78 -5.18 -3.94
C ALA A 61 -13.14 -4.50 -4.13
N VAL A 62 -13.97 -5.07 -4.99
CA VAL A 62 -15.39 -4.71 -5.12
C VAL A 62 -16.29 -5.81 -4.58
N CYS A 63 -17.44 -5.45 -4.02
CA CYS A 63 -18.37 -6.43 -3.49
C CYS A 63 -18.92 -7.33 -4.61
N LYS A 64 -18.91 -8.65 -4.39
CA LYS A 64 -19.34 -9.64 -5.37
C LYS A 64 -20.85 -9.58 -5.61
N GLU A 65 -21.61 -9.31 -4.54
CA GLU A 65 -23.06 -9.20 -4.53
C GLU A 65 -23.55 -7.86 -5.10
N ASP A 66 -22.74 -6.81 -5.00
CA ASP A 66 -23.00 -5.48 -5.56
C ASP A 66 -21.70 -4.84 -6.06
N LYS A 67 -21.41 -5.06 -7.35
CA LYS A 67 -20.18 -4.58 -8.00
C LYS A 67 -20.06 -3.05 -8.05
N ASN A 68 -21.11 -2.31 -7.68
CA ASN A 68 -21.07 -0.86 -7.57
C ASN A 68 -20.53 -0.39 -6.22
N LYS A 69 -20.03 -1.29 -5.37
CA LYS A 69 -19.41 -0.96 -4.09
C LYS A 69 -17.97 -1.44 -4.02
N VAL A 70 -17.09 -0.52 -3.66
CA VAL A 70 -15.68 -0.79 -3.36
C VAL A 70 -15.49 -0.93 -1.86
N VAL A 71 -14.63 -1.85 -1.44
CA VAL A 71 -14.27 -2.03 -0.03
C VAL A 71 -13.14 -1.07 0.33
N LEU A 72 -13.38 -0.26 1.35
CA LEU A 72 -12.44 0.68 1.94
C LEU A 72 -12.39 0.46 3.45
N VAL A 73 -11.37 1.03 4.07
CA VAL A 73 -11.30 1.21 5.51
C VAL A 73 -11.09 2.69 5.83
N ARG A 74 -11.68 3.15 6.92
CA ARG A 74 -11.37 4.44 7.53
C ARG A 74 -10.59 4.16 8.81
N GLN A 75 -9.27 4.33 8.73
CA GLN A 75 -8.33 3.89 9.77
C GLN A 75 -7.72 5.08 10.49
N TYR A 76 -7.61 4.99 11.82
CA TYR A 76 -6.85 5.93 12.61
C TYR A 76 -5.35 5.66 12.42
N ARG A 77 -4.60 6.67 11.98
CA ARG A 77 -3.16 6.58 11.74
C ARG A 77 -2.42 7.53 12.68
N TYR A 78 -1.62 6.96 13.58
CA TYR A 78 -0.75 7.71 14.50
C TYR A 78 0.16 8.73 13.80
N ALA A 79 0.55 8.47 12.54
CA ALA A 79 1.39 9.37 11.76
C ALA A 79 0.76 10.76 11.50
N ILE A 80 -0.57 10.85 11.53
CA ILE A 80 -1.32 12.10 11.32
C ILE A 80 -2.26 12.43 12.48
N ASP A 81 -2.28 11.60 13.54
CA ASP A 81 -3.17 11.72 14.70
C ASP A 81 -4.64 11.91 14.29
N ASP A 82 -5.08 11.19 13.26
CA ASP A 82 -6.43 11.30 12.72
C ASP A 82 -6.78 10.09 11.84
N TYR A 83 -8.03 10.04 11.39
CA TYR A 83 -8.55 9.06 10.46
C TYR A 83 -8.24 9.43 9.00
N ILE A 84 -8.00 8.40 8.20
CA ILE A 84 -7.78 8.48 6.76
C ILE A 84 -8.50 7.33 6.05
N TYR A 85 -8.99 7.58 4.84
CA TYR A 85 -9.56 6.55 3.98
C TYR A 85 -8.46 5.88 3.17
N GLU A 86 -8.41 4.55 3.27
CA GLU A 86 -7.45 3.68 2.63
C GLU A 86 -8.16 2.43 2.08
N PHE A 87 -7.47 1.65 1.26
CA PHE A 87 -7.89 0.28 1.00
C PHE A 87 -7.44 -0.62 2.16
N PRO A 88 -8.11 -1.77 2.37
CA PRO A 88 -7.53 -2.83 3.19
C PRO A 88 -6.10 -3.14 2.73
N ALA A 89 -5.20 -3.26 3.69
CA ALA A 89 -3.77 -3.39 3.41
C ALA A 89 -3.00 -3.89 4.62
N GLY A 90 -1.88 -4.56 4.36
CA GLY A 90 -0.99 -4.97 5.43
C GLY A 90 0.39 -5.37 4.95
N LEU A 91 1.21 -5.88 5.87
CA LEU A 91 2.58 -6.24 5.57
C LEU A 91 2.63 -7.62 4.92
N VAL A 92 3.56 -7.79 3.98
CA VAL A 92 3.88 -9.11 3.44
C VAL A 92 4.90 -9.76 4.36
N GLU A 93 4.56 -10.91 4.95
CA GLU A 93 5.48 -11.60 5.84
C GLU A 93 6.69 -12.19 5.10
N THR A 94 7.78 -12.45 5.82
CA THR A 94 9.00 -13.00 5.20
C THR A 94 8.73 -14.38 4.60
N GLY A 95 8.81 -14.48 3.28
CA GLY A 95 8.56 -15.72 2.53
C GLY A 95 7.09 -15.95 2.17
N GLU A 96 6.20 -15.02 2.52
CA GLU A 96 4.79 -15.04 2.14
C GLU A 96 4.62 -14.54 0.70
N ASP A 97 3.74 -15.19 -0.07
CA ASP A 97 3.30 -14.67 -1.36
C ASP A 97 2.33 -13.51 -1.15
N PHE A 98 2.54 -12.39 -1.85
CA PHE A 98 1.75 -11.17 -1.63
C PHE A 98 0.24 -11.34 -1.89
N LYS A 99 -0.17 -12.29 -2.74
CA LYS A 99 -1.62 -12.58 -2.92
C LYS A 99 -2.18 -13.31 -1.72
N THR A 100 -1.38 -14.21 -1.13
CA THR A 100 -1.74 -14.88 0.13
C THR A 100 -1.87 -13.86 1.25
N ALA A 101 -0.90 -12.94 1.37
CA ALA A 101 -0.99 -11.80 2.29
C ALA A 101 -2.28 -11.00 2.06
N GLY A 102 -2.58 -10.63 0.82
CA GLY A 102 -3.78 -9.86 0.51
C GLY A 102 -5.11 -10.56 0.88
N ILE A 103 -5.17 -11.89 0.74
CA ILE A 103 -6.33 -12.68 1.18
C ILE A 103 -6.44 -12.68 2.71
N ARG A 104 -5.30 -12.86 3.40
CA ARG A 104 -5.21 -12.87 4.87
C ARG A 104 -5.63 -11.52 5.46
N GLU A 105 -5.00 -10.44 5.01
CA GLU A 105 -5.26 -9.06 5.47
C GLU A 105 -6.72 -8.65 5.23
N MET A 106 -7.28 -8.98 4.05
CA MET A 106 -8.70 -8.72 3.78
C MET A 106 -9.59 -9.40 4.82
N LYS A 107 -9.26 -10.64 5.20
CA LYS A 107 -10.04 -11.41 6.16
C LYS A 107 -9.90 -10.87 7.58
N GLU A 108 -8.69 -10.49 7.97
CA GLU A 108 -8.37 -9.94 9.29
C GLU A 108 -9.04 -8.58 9.51
N GLU A 109 -8.85 -7.64 8.58
CA GLU A 109 -9.34 -6.27 8.73
C GLU A 109 -10.85 -6.13 8.53
N THR A 110 -11.42 -6.91 7.60
CA THR A 110 -12.82 -6.70 7.16
C THR A 110 -13.76 -7.87 7.42
N GLY A 111 -13.22 -9.05 7.74
CA GLY A 111 -14.00 -10.28 7.84
C GLY A 111 -14.47 -10.85 6.50
N LEU A 112 -14.27 -10.13 5.39
CA LEU A 112 -14.69 -10.55 4.05
C LEU A 112 -13.74 -11.58 3.46
N THR A 113 -14.26 -12.43 2.58
CA THR A 113 -13.46 -13.35 1.78
C THR A 113 -13.06 -12.68 0.48
N LEU A 114 -11.76 -12.63 0.18
CA LEU A 114 -11.24 -12.15 -1.09
C LEU A 114 -11.14 -13.29 -2.11
N GLU A 115 -11.67 -13.06 -3.30
CA GLU A 115 -11.43 -13.87 -4.50
C GLU A 115 -10.58 -13.04 -5.49
N PRO A 116 -9.24 -13.23 -5.52
CA PRO A 116 -8.39 -12.49 -6.42
C PRO A 116 -8.72 -12.76 -7.89
N VAL A 117 -8.62 -11.73 -8.72
CA VAL A 117 -8.69 -11.86 -10.17
C VAL A 117 -7.28 -11.95 -10.76
N THR A 118 -7.11 -12.74 -11.81
CA THR A 118 -5.84 -12.78 -12.55
C THR A 118 -5.77 -11.58 -13.48
N VAL A 119 -4.74 -10.76 -13.32
CA VAL A 119 -4.46 -9.60 -14.17
C VAL A 119 -3.03 -9.65 -14.70
N ASN A 120 -2.69 -8.74 -15.62
CA ASN A 120 -1.32 -8.63 -16.12
C ASN A 120 -0.37 -8.36 -14.92
N PRO A 121 0.74 -9.13 -14.75
CA PRO A 121 1.68 -8.93 -13.64
C PRO A 121 2.25 -7.51 -13.53
N ALA A 122 2.24 -6.75 -14.62
CA ALA A 122 2.59 -5.34 -14.58
C ALA A 122 1.69 -4.51 -13.65
N TYR A 123 0.44 -4.89 -13.39
CA TYR A 123 -0.45 -4.17 -12.46
C TYR A 123 -0.29 -4.60 -10.99
N GLU A 124 0.31 -5.77 -10.73
CA GLU A 124 0.44 -6.35 -9.39
C GLU A 124 1.85 -6.23 -8.82
N LYS A 125 2.86 -5.99 -9.68
CA LYS A 125 4.26 -5.85 -9.23
C LYS A 125 4.39 -4.73 -8.20
N PRO A 126 5.36 -4.83 -7.28
CA PRO A 126 5.55 -3.81 -6.25
C PRO A 126 5.88 -2.44 -6.83
N TYR A 127 5.14 -1.43 -6.38
CA TYR A 127 5.35 -0.01 -6.70
C TYR A 127 5.74 0.78 -5.46
N PHE A 128 6.67 1.72 -5.62
CA PHE A 128 7.14 2.56 -4.51
C PHE A 128 6.06 3.53 -4.05
N THR A 129 5.93 3.68 -2.73
CA THR A 129 4.88 4.53 -2.13
C THR A 129 5.31 6.01 -2.12
N THR A 130 6.20 6.41 -1.21
CA THR A 130 6.70 7.78 -1.04
C THR A 130 8.21 7.83 -1.28
N ILE A 131 8.63 7.60 -2.53
CA ILE A 131 10.06 7.38 -2.90
C ILE A 131 11.02 8.53 -2.53
N GLY A 132 10.50 9.74 -2.35
CA GLY A 132 11.27 10.89 -1.85
C GLY A 132 11.69 10.77 -0.37
N MET A 133 11.14 9.80 0.36
CA MET A 133 11.33 9.62 1.80
C MET A 133 11.68 8.18 2.17
N THR A 134 11.06 7.20 1.53
CA THR A 134 11.17 5.78 1.87
C THR A 134 11.43 4.92 0.64
N ASP A 135 12.10 3.78 0.84
CA ASP A 135 12.21 2.73 -0.18
C ASP A 135 11.06 1.71 -0.11
N GLU A 136 10.06 1.93 0.75
CA GLU A 136 8.87 1.09 0.87
C GLU A 136 8.12 0.96 -0.46
N SER A 137 7.71 -0.27 -0.76
CA SER A 137 6.87 -0.58 -1.92
C SER A 137 5.76 -1.55 -1.56
N CYS A 138 4.63 -1.41 -2.26
CA CYS A 138 3.48 -2.29 -2.09
C CYS A 138 3.14 -2.98 -3.40
N ALA A 139 2.81 -4.27 -3.32
CA ALA A 139 2.08 -4.96 -4.38
C ALA A 139 0.59 -4.62 -4.29
N THR A 140 -0.17 -4.92 -5.33
CA THR A 140 -1.63 -4.75 -5.33
C THR A 140 -2.31 -6.04 -5.71
N VAL A 141 -3.35 -6.40 -4.95
CA VAL A 141 -4.24 -7.52 -5.25
C VAL A 141 -5.60 -6.96 -5.63
N TYR A 142 -6.10 -7.38 -6.77
CA TYR A 142 -7.43 -7.00 -7.26
C TYR A 142 -8.37 -8.19 -7.08
N GLY A 143 -9.61 -7.96 -6.66
CA GLY A 143 -10.53 -9.09 -6.47
C GLY A 143 -11.96 -8.73 -6.13
N TYR A 144 -12.77 -9.78 -6.02
CA TYR A 144 -14.13 -9.65 -5.50
C TYR A 144 -14.15 -10.00 -4.01
N ALA A 145 -14.81 -9.17 -3.22
CA ALA A 145 -15.04 -9.42 -1.81
C ALA A 145 -16.45 -9.96 -1.58
N SER A 146 -16.62 -10.96 -0.72
CA SER A 146 -17.93 -11.53 -0.37
C SER A 146 -18.03 -11.87 1.11
N GLY A 147 -19.26 -12.05 1.59
CA GLY A 147 -19.55 -12.40 2.98
C GLY A 147 -20.06 -11.24 3.81
N THR A 148 -19.86 -11.33 5.13
CA THR A 148 -20.36 -10.32 6.09
C THR A 148 -19.19 -9.61 6.73
N VAL A 149 -19.26 -8.27 6.74
CA VAL A 149 -18.26 -7.43 7.39
C VAL A 149 -18.16 -7.78 8.87
N SER A 150 -16.93 -7.90 9.35
CA SER A 150 -16.65 -8.20 10.76
C SER A 150 -15.32 -7.59 11.15
N ARG A 151 -15.27 -7.06 12.38
CA ARG A 151 -14.07 -6.51 13.00
C ARG A 151 -13.40 -7.48 13.96
N ALA A 152 -13.87 -8.74 14.00
CA ALA A 152 -13.42 -9.73 14.97
C ALA A 152 -11.97 -10.22 14.73
N GLY A 153 -11.41 -9.95 13.56
CA GLY A 153 -10.03 -10.29 13.20
C GLY A 153 -9.03 -9.15 13.37
N LEU A 154 -9.48 -7.94 13.73
CA LEU A 154 -8.59 -6.78 13.91
C LEU A 154 -7.62 -7.01 15.07
N GLU A 155 -6.37 -6.59 14.88
CA GLU A 155 -5.41 -6.57 15.97
C GLU A 155 -5.74 -5.46 16.99
N ASP A 156 -5.30 -5.64 18.24
CA ASP A 156 -5.49 -4.64 19.30
C ASP A 156 -4.86 -3.27 18.96
N SER A 157 -3.86 -3.26 18.07
CA SER A 157 -3.17 -2.05 17.64
C SER A 157 -3.88 -1.29 16.50
N GLU A 158 -4.94 -1.89 15.95
CA GLU A 158 -5.66 -1.39 14.78
C GLU A 158 -7.01 -0.81 15.16
N GLU A 159 -7.24 0.42 14.75
CA GLU A 159 -8.54 1.07 14.89
C GLU A 159 -9.04 1.54 13.53
N LEU A 160 -10.01 0.81 12.99
CA LEU A 160 -10.63 1.13 11.70
C LEU A 160 -12.12 0.84 11.63
N GLU A 161 -12.78 1.53 10.70
CA GLU A 161 -14.16 1.31 10.27
C GLU A 161 -14.16 0.71 8.87
N ILE A 162 -14.97 -0.32 8.63
CA ILE A 162 -15.12 -0.94 7.31
C ILE A 162 -16.16 -0.14 6.53
N VAL A 163 -15.80 0.30 5.32
CA VAL A 163 -16.65 1.16 4.48
C VAL A 163 -16.90 0.45 3.14
N LEU A 164 -18.17 0.17 2.83
CA LEU A 164 -18.60 -0.31 1.52
C LEU A 164 -19.14 0.87 0.72
N ALA A 165 -18.26 1.52 -0.05
CA ALA A 165 -18.56 2.80 -0.70
C ALA A 165 -19.07 2.59 -2.12
N ASP A 166 -20.23 3.17 -2.44
CA ASP A 166 -20.69 3.28 -3.82
C ASP A 166 -20.08 4.51 -4.53
N LYS A 167 -20.44 4.73 -5.81
CA LYS A 167 -19.90 5.87 -6.58
C LYS A 167 -20.25 7.24 -5.97
N GLU A 168 -21.38 7.40 -5.27
CA GLU A 168 -21.72 8.67 -4.63
C GLU A 168 -20.90 8.89 -3.35
N GLU A 169 -20.74 7.84 -2.55
CA GLU A 169 -19.89 7.90 -1.36
C GLU A 169 -18.42 8.11 -1.71
N VAL A 170 -17.93 7.46 -2.77
CA VAL A 170 -16.56 7.69 -3.27
C VAL A 170 -16.36 9.14 -3.72
N LYS A 171 -17.34 9.77 -4.37
CA LYS A 171 -17.26 11.21 -4.70
C LYS A 171 -17.20 12.08 -3.45
N ARG A 172 -17.98 11.75 -2.41
CA ARG A 172 -17.96 12.47 -1.13
C ARG A 172 -16.58 12.34 -0.46
N ILE A 173 -16.07 11.11 -0.34
CA ILE A 173 -14.76 10.81 0.24
C ILE A 173 -13.65 11.61 -0.46
N LEU A 174 -13.58 11.55 -1.80
CA LEU A 174 -12.56 12.27 -2.57
C LEU A 174 -12.65 13.80 -2.43
N LYS A 175 -13.83 14.34 -2.10
CA LYS A 175 -14.07 15.79 -1.99
C LYS A 175 -13.83 16.32 -0.57
N GLU A 176 -14.15 15.53 0.44
CA GLU A 176 -14.33 16.02 1.81
C GLU A 176 -13.32 15.40 2.80
N GLU A 177 -12.77 14.23 2.50
CA GLU A 177 -12.01 13.43 3.46
C GLU A 177 -10.51 13.42 3.18
N LYS A 178 -9.73 12.99 4.18
CA LYS A 178 -8.33 12.61 3.99
C LYS A 178 -8.29 11.24 3.32
N VAL A 179 -7.56 11.12 2.22
CA VAL A 179 -7.45 9.88 1.44
C VAL A 179 -6.00 9.60 1.13
N ALA A 180 -5.55 8.35 1.31
CA ALA A 180 -4.22 7.95 0.87
C ALA A 180 -4.10 8.11 -0.65
N ILE A 181 -2.95 8.57 -1.14
CA ILE A 181 -2.78 8.91 -2.55
C ILE A 181 -3.06 7.72 -3.49
N MET A 182 -2.62 6.52 -3.12
CA MET A 182 -2.88 5.29 -3.89
C MET A 182 -4.36 4.95 -3.94
N THR A 183 -5.05 5.10 -2.81
CA THR A 183 -6.51 4.96 -2.73
C THR A 183 -7.22 5.98 -3.61
N SER A 184 -6.79 7.25 -3.57
CA SER A 184 -7.42 8.30 -4.36
C SER A 184 -7.37 8.02 -5.87
N TYR A 185 -6.26 7.53 -6.41
CA TYR A 185 -6.14 7.24 -7.84
C TYR A 185 -7.00 6.05 -8.27
N MET A 186 -7.04 4.98 -7.49
CA MET A 186 -7.91 3.84 -7.80
C MET A 186 -9.39 4.19 -7.67
N LEU A 187 -9.75 5.06 -6.72
CA LEU A 187 -11.11 5.58 -6.62
C LEU A 187 -11.50 6.43 -7.84
N MET A 188 -10.56 7.17 -8.44
CA MET A 188 -10.82 7.87 -9.70
C MET A 188 -11.15 6.88 -10.84
N HIS A 189 -10.44 5.75 -10.92
CA HIS A 189 -10.78 4.66 -11.85
C HIS A 189 -12.15 4.06 -11.55
N PHE A 190 -12.44 3.74 -10.29
CA PHE A 190 -13.74 3.22 -9.88
C PHE A 190 -14.92 4.12 -10.29
N LEU A 191 -14.74 5.45 -10.20
CA LEU A 191 -15.74 6.40 -10.67
C LEU A 191 -15.90 6.41 -12.19
N HIS A 192 -14.77 6.40 -12.91
CA HIS A 192 -14.74 6.59 -14.36
C HIS A 192 -15.16 5.36 -15.15
N ASP A 193 -14.68 4.18 -14.74
CA ASP A 193 -14.81 2.95 -15.52
C ASP A 193 -16.24 2.40 -15.49
N GLY A 194 -16.62 1.74 -16.58
CA GLY A 194 -17.93 1.09 -16.71
C GLY A 194 -17.99 -0.23 -15.94
N GLU A 195 -16.87 -0.95 -15.91
CA GLU A 195 -16.70 -2.20 -15.16
C GLU A 195 -15.57 -2.07 -14.12
N PRO A 196 -15.67 -2.72 -12.94
CA PRO A 196 -14.74 -2.53 -11.80
C PRO A 196 -13.24 -2.68 -12.05
N PHE A 197 -12.84 -3.37 -13.12
CA PHE A 197 -11.45 -3.73 -13.45
C PHE A 197 -11.09 -3.41 -14.91
N GLU A 198 -11.82 -2.47 -15.52
CA GLU A 198 -11.60 -2.12 -16.93
C GLU A 198 -10.19 -1.56 -17.16
N PHE A 199 -9.73 -0.68 -16.27
CA PHE A 199 -8.36 -0.14 -16.28
C PHE A 199 -7.22 -1.17 -16.24
N LEU A 200 -7.50 -2.45 -15.91
CA LEU A 200 -6.50 -3.52 -15.83
C LEU A 200 -6.31 -4.28 -17.15
N LYS A 201 -6.89 -3.82 -18.26
CA LYS A 201 -6.89 -4.52 -19.56
C LYS A 201 -6.03 -3.85 -20.65
N GLU A 202 -5.44 -2.69 -20.35
CA GLU A 202 -4.80 -1.83 -21.36
C GLU A 202 -3.38 -2.27 -21.78
N ILE A 203 -2.77 -3.23 -21.08
CA ILE A 203 -1.38 -3.69 -21.34
C ILE A 203 -1.25 -5.21 -21.37
#